data_AF-A0A846BLD7-F1
#
_entry.id   AF-A0A846BLD7-F1
#
_cell.length_a   1.000
_cell.length_b   1.000
_cell.length_c   1.000
_cell.angle_alpha   90.00
_cell.angle_beta   90.00
_cell.angle_gamma   90.00
#
_symmetry.space_group_name_H-M   'P 1'
#
loop_
_entity.id
_entity.type
_entity.pdbx_description
1 polymer ?
#
loop_
_entity_poly.entity_id
_entity_poly.type
_entity_poly.pdbx_seq_one_letter_code
_entity_poly.pdbx_strand_id
1 'polypeptide(L)'
;MTNNNGPAKYLTAHFQGYFMFRMATDPDPTNEKRGLSGYTMALVNEDDFDQKIRLQFTKEFLDKNLREPSEEMGLRKKLEDGVQVYSVTFDGKPWEHKEKLIGAQVSLGPFPPPQDAQAPSYISELPTFESRNNITGSDDTMAFVIDPFHLYLKKEEEDIIITAKDDLNPAEPDQKIWQILEPEIYGRRLTTSLEQNSQEVARAINVFDYYGYFYDRRRFLKSKIQELEKLESTSKANKIEIEQYKSRLYQLEFWGDRVINKLGFKTSWNFEINGEKCLSQSCSVLGGQIDTNQLWPVQLWFGGWDGDLLVGYMRGSLSMPFTPNTVC
;
A
#
# COMPACT_ATOMS: atom_id res chain seq x y z
N MET A 1 -32.98 11.15 -28.49
CA MET A 1 -31.77 10.70 -27.77
C MET A 1 -31.97 9.22 -27.51
N THR A 2 -31.42 8.38 -28.37
CA THR A 2 -31.56 6.92 -28.29
C THR A 2 -30.65 6.40 -27.18
N ASN A 3 -31.24 5.82 -26.13
CA ASN A 3 -30.52 5.08 -25.10
C ASN A 3 -29.76 3.93 -25.75
N ASN A 4 -28.47 4.16 -26.01
CA ASN A 4 -27.56 3.16 -26.51
C ASN A 4 -27.18 2.28 -25.31
N ASN A 5 -28.09 1.38 -24.90
CA ASN A 5 -27.93 0.44 -23.78
C ASN A 5 -26.96 -0.70 -24.13
N GLY A 6 -25.80 -0.38 -24.70
CA GLY A 6 -24.68 -1.31 -24.73
C GLY A 6 -24.13 -1.50 -23.31
N PRO A 7 -23.47 -2.64 -23.02
CA PRO A 7 -22.73 -2.77 -21.76
C PRO A 7 -21.71 -1.64 -21.63
N ALA A 8 -21.56 -1.10 -20.42
CA ALA A 8 -20.56 -0.08 -20.13
C ALA A 8 -19.16 -0.60 -20.53
N LYS A 9 -18.42 0.23 -21.27
CA LYS A 9 -17.01 -0.03 -21.59
C LYS A 9 -16.13 0.74 -20.62
N TYR A 10 -14.98 0.16 -20.27
CA TYR A 10 -14.12 0.72 -19.23
C TYR A 10 -12.76 1.11 -19.79
N LEU A 11 -12.29 2.29 -19.37
CA LEU A 11 -10.88 2.64 -19.36
C LEU A 11 -10.31 2.19 -18.01
N THR A 12 -9.40 1.22 -18.03
CA THR A 12 -8.81 0.63 -16.84
C THR A 12 -7.36 1.06 -16.72
N ALA A 13 -7.03 1.76 -15.64
CA ALA A 13 -5.67 2.08 -15.25
C ALA A 13 -5.16 1.00 -14.28
N HIS A 14 -4.14 0.25 -14.70
CA HIS A 14 -3.47 -0.76 -13.90
C HIS A 14 -2.25 -0.16 -13.23
N PHE A 15 -2.12 -0.34 -11.93
CA PHE A 15 -1.04 0.22 -11.13
C PHE A 15 -0.35 -0.83 -10.27
N GLN A 16 0.91 -0.58 -9.95
CA GLN A 16 1.70 -1.43 -9.06
C GLN A 16 2.89 -0.66 -8.49
N GLY A 17 3.46 -1.17 -7.41
CA GLY A 17 4.67 -0.63 -6.82
C GLY A 17 4.88 -1.07 -5.39
N TYR A 18 5.95 -0.57 -4.80
CA TYR A 18 6.25 -0.83 -3.40
C TYR A 18 5.51 0.14 -2.50
N PHE A 19 5.04 -0.37 -1.37
CA PHE A 19 4.40 0.42 -0.33
C PHE A 19 5.14 0.20 1.00
N MET A 20 4.96 1.11 1.95
CA MET A 20 5.36 0.86 3.34
C MET A 20 4.13 0.88 4.22
N PHE A 21 4.16 0.00 5.21
CA PHE A 21 3.14 -0.09 6.24
C PHE A 21 3.83 -0.55 7.51
N ARG A 22 3.74 0.30 8.54
CA ARG A 22 4.49 0.19 9.78
C ARG A 22 3.48 0.01 10.91
N MET A 23 3.33 -1.22 11.38
CA MET A 23 2.40 -1.57 12.45
C MET A 23 3.12 -2.45 13.48
N ALA A 24 2.62 -2.44 14.71
CA ALA A 24 2.91 -3.51 15.64
C ALA A 24 2.12 -4.77 15.23
N THR A 25 2.64 -5.94 15.56
CA THR A 25 2.02 -7.21 15.22
C THR A 25 1.69 -7.98 16.49
N ASP A 26 0.68 -8.85 16.42
CA ASP A 26 0.32 -9.75 17.52
C ASP A 26 1.56 -10.42 18.16
N PRO A 27 1.66 -10.42 19.51
CA PRO A 27 0.59 -10.17 20.48
C PRO A 27 0.43 -8.71 20.93
N ASP A 28 1.14 -7.77 20.31
CA ASP A 28 0.92 -6.36 20.62
C ASP A 28 -0.43 -5.89 20.08
N PRO A 29 -1.15 -5.01 20.80
CA PRO A 29 -2.35 -4.40 20.27
C PRO A 29 -2.01 -3.57 19.04
N THR A 30 -2.94 -3.48 18.08
CA THR A 30 -2.69 -2.80 16.80
C THR A 30 -2.22 -1.35 16.98
N ASN A 31 -2.67 -0.67 18.06
CA ASN A 31 -2.29 0.71 18.39
C ASN A 31 -0.96 0.86 19.18
N GLU A 32 -0.21 -0.22 19.42
CA GLU A 32 1.12 -0.15 20.01
C GLU A 32 2.08 0.57 19.06
N LYS A 33 2.69 1.66 19.55
CA LYS A 33 3.47 2.59 18.75
C LYS A 33 4.86 2.10 18.42
N ARG A 34 5.42 1.20 19.22
CA ARG A 34 6.82 0.78 19.08
C ARG A 34 6.99 -0.68 18.72
N GLY A 35 5.98 -1.52 18.89
CA GLY A 35 6.10 -2.98 18.81
C GLY A 35 7.04 -3.52 19.88
N LEU A 36 6.50 -4.19 20.89
CA LEU A 36 7.24 -4.65 22.06
C LEU A 36 7.41 -6.16 22.08
N SER A 37 6.34 -6.86 21.73
CA SER A 37 6.23 -8.30 21.88
C SER A 37 6.19 -9.00 20.54
N GLY A 38 5.60 -8.38 19.51
CA GLY A 38 5.42 -8.92 18.17
C GLY A 38 6.72 -9.05 17.36
N TYR A 39 6.60 -9.48 16.10
CA TYR A 39 7.74 -9.68 15.19
C TYR A 39 8.20 -8.42 14.45
N THR A 40 7.53 -7.30 14.69
CA THR A 40 7.91 -5.97 14.21
C THR A 40 8.12 -5.03 15.39
N MET A 41 9.10 -4.15 15.29
CA MET A 41 9.32 -3.06 16.24
C MET A 41 9.83 -1.82 15.51
N ALA A 42 9.64 -0.63 16.06
CA ALA A 42 10.28 0.60 15.63
C ALA A 42 11.65 0.74 16.31
N LEU A 43 12.70 0.99 15.53
CA LEU A 43 14.06 1.15 16.05
C LEU A 43 14.27 2.54 16.65
N VAL A 44 15.28 2.71 17.51
CA VAL A 44 15.50 3.95 18.30
C VAL A 44 15.49 5.23 17.46
N ASN A 45 16.01 5.18 16.23
CA ASN A 45 16.09 6.35 15.35
C ASN A 45 14.92 6.48 14.37
N GLU A 46 13.98 5.54 14.39
CA GLU A 46 12.79 5.54 13.54
C GLU A 46 11.62 6.24 14.23
N ASP A 47 10.69 6.73 13.41
CA ASP A 47 9.40 7.20 13.90
C ASP A 47 8.61 6.07 14.58
N ASP A 48 7.61 6.43 15.37
CA ASP A 48 6.64 5.46 15.85
C ASP A 48 5.86 4.84 14.69
N PHE A 49 5.30 3.65 14.91
CA PHE A 49 4.34 3.03 14.02
C PHE A 49 3.06 3.86 13.97
N ASP A 50 2.70 4.25 12.75
CA ASP A 50 1.51 5.05 12.46
C ASP A 50 0.36 4.21 11.89
N GLN A 51 0.63 2.93 11.55
CA GLN A 51 -0.29 2.00 10.88
C GLN A 51 -0.87 2.58 9.59
N LYS A 52 -0.15 3.47 8.92
CA LYS A 52 -0.64 4.10 7.69
C LYS A 52 -0.12 3.35 6.48
N ILE A 53 -1.01 3.08 5.53
CA ILE A 53 -0.64 2.53 4.23
C ILE A 53 -0.13 3.68 3.37
N ARG A 54 1.17 3.68 3.07
CA ARG A 54 1.84 4.72 2.28
C ARG A 54 2.26 4.19 0.92
N LEU A 55 1.80 4.84 -0.14
CA LEU A 55 2.12 4.48 -1.52
C LEU A 55 3.14 5.43 -2.17
N GLN A 56 3.34 6.60 -1.58
CA GLN A 56 4.26 7.65 -2.00
C GLN A 56 5.05 8.12 -0.78
N PHE A 57 6.30 8.56 -0.97
CA PHE A 57 7.22 8.85 0.14
C PHE A 57 8.01 10.13 -0.11
N THR A 58 8.31 10.84 0.97
CA THR A 58 9.33 11.89 0.92
C THR A 58 10.70 11.29 1.17
N LYS A 59 11.74 11.95 0.65
CA LYS A 59 13.12 11.56 0.92
C LYS A 59 13.42 11.47 2.42
N GLU A 60 12.97 12.47 3.19
CA GLU A 60 13.13 12.51 4.65
C GLU A 60 12.53 11.30 5.36
N PHE A 61 11.33 10.88 4.95
CA PHE A 61 10.68 9.70 5.54
C PHE A 61 11.48 8.43 5.26
N LEU A 62 11.97 8.25 4.03
CA LEU A 62 12.80 7.10 3.67
C LEU A 62 14.15 7.13 4.37
N ASP A 63 14.81 8.30 4.45
CA ASP A 63 16.10 8.47 5.16
C ASP A 63 16.00 8.07 6.63
N LYS A 64 14.84 8.29 7.25
CA LYS A 64 14.61 7.99 8.67
C LYS A 64 14.10 6.58 8.93
N ASN A 65 13.27 6.02 8.04
CA ASN A 65 12.49 4.81 8.32
C ASN A 65 12.82 3.60 7.43
N LEU A 66 13.58 3.78 6.35
CA LEU A 66 14.00 2.66 5.50
C LEU A 66 15.24 1.98 6.10
N ARG A 67 15.16 0.66 6.30
CA ARG A 67 16.21 -0.11 6.96
C ARG A 67 17.20 -0.70 5.97
N GLU A 68 18.48 -0.77 6.34
CA GLU A 68 19.44 -1.61 5.63
C GLU A 68 19.01 -3.09 5.62
N PRO A 69 19.30 -3.87 4.56
CA PRO A 69 20.02 -3.53 3.34
C PRO A 69 19.10 -3.10 2.18
N SER A 70 18.01 -2.36 2.46
CA SER A 70 17.04 -2.00 1.41
C SER A 70 17.67 -1.25 0.24
N GLU A 71 18.72 -0.46 0.49
CA GLU A 71 19.43 0.26 -0.58
C GLU A 71 20.22 -0.69 -1.48
N GLU A 72 20.99 -1.62 -0.92
CA GLU A 72 21.75 -2.62 -1.69
C GLU A 72 20.81 -3.57 -2.46
N MET A 73 19.58 -3.75 -1.97
CA MET A 73 18.53 -4.49 -2.66
C MET A 73 17.81 -3.68 -3.77
N GLY A 74 18.18 -2.41 -3.95
CA GLY A 74 17.54 -1.49 -4.90
C GLY A 74 16.11 -1.09 -4.53
N LEU A 75 15.67 -1.34 -3.30
CA LEU A 75 14.32 -0.99 -2.83
C LEU A 75 14.15 0.51 -2.65
N ARG A 76 15.22 1.25 -2.30
CA ARG A 76 15.20 2.70 -2.15
C ARG A 76 14.60 3.40 -3.36
N LYS A 77 15.18 3.16 -4.54
CA LYS A 77 14.70 3.76 -5.80
C LYS A 77 13.27 3.31 -6.12
N LYS A 78 12.95 2.04 -5.90
CA LYS A 78 11.60 1.49 -6.15
C LYS A 78 10.55 2.11 -5.23
N LEU A 79 10.91 2.48 -4.01
CA LEU A 79 10.05 3.21 -3.07
C LEU A 79 9.95 4.68 -3.46
N GLU A 80 11.03 5.31 -3.90
CA GLU A 80 10.99 6.70 -4.43
C GLU A 80 10.06 6.83 -5.64
N ASP A 81 10.02 5.80 -6.51
CA ASP A 81 9.04 5.72 -7.60
C ASP A 81 7.60 5.52 -7.06
N GLY A 82 7.45 4.84 -5.92
CA GLY A 82 6.18 4.56 -5.26
C GLY A 82 5.29 3.60 -6.06
N VAL A 83 3.98 3.75 -5.92
CA VAL A 83 2.99 3.03 -6.73
C VAL A 83 2.62 3.87 -7.93
N GLN A 84 2.70 3.30 -9.12
CA GLN A 84 2.44 4.01 -10.38
C GLN A 84 1.56 3.20 -11.31
N VAL A 85 0.82 3.91 -12.17
CA VAL A 85 0.13 3.31 -13.31
C VAL A 85 1.16 2.80 -14.30
N TYR A 86 1.11 1.52 -14.66
CA TYR A 86 2.05 0.89 -15.59
C TYR A 86 1.40 0.43 -16.89
N SER A 87 0.07 0.33 -16.91
CA SER A 87 -0.70 -0.08 -18.10
C SER A 87 -2.06 0.59 -18.10
N VAL A 88 -2.56 0.90 -19.30
CA VAL A 88 -3.90 1.46 -19.51
C VAL A 88 -4.56 0.68 -20.63
N THR A 89 -5.76 0.19 -20.37
CA THR A 89 -6.53 -0.58 -21.33
C THR A 89 -7.93 -0.02 -21.49
N PHE A 90 -8.46 -0.02 -22.71
CA PHE A 90 -9.88 0.20 -22.97
C PHE A 90 -10.52 -1.11 -23.38
N ASP A 91 -11.50 -1.57 -22.60
CA ASP A 91 -12.25 -2.81 -22.86
C ASP A 91 -11.32 -4.02 -23.09
N GLY A 92 -10.30 -4.14 -22.21
CA GLY A 92 -9.30 -5.21 -22.22
C GLY A 92 -8.17 -5.07 -23.26
N LYS A 93 -8.21 -4.05 -24.14
CA LYS A 93 -7.17 -3.80 -25.15
C LYS A 93 -6.30 -2.61 -24.75
N PRO A 94 -5.00 -2.56 -25.09
CA PRO A 94 -4.17 -1.38 -24.82
C PRO A 94 -4.82 -0.10 -25.37
N TRP A 95 -4.91 0.94 -24.54
CA TRP A 95 -5.49 2.22 -24.95
C TRP A 95 -4.50 3.02 -25.81
N GLU A 96 -5.01 3.77 -26.79
CA GLU A 96 -4.17 4.52 -27.72
C GLU A 96 -3.48 5.72 -27.07
N HIS A 97 -4.13 6.35 -26.08
CA HIS A 97 -3.58 7.48 -25.29
C HIS A 97 -3.05 7.04 -23.92
N LYS A 98 -2.54 5.80 -23.81
CA LYS A 98 -2.08 5.23 -22.54
C LYS A 98 -0.96 6.04 -21.88
N GLU A 99 -0.12 6.71 -22.67
CA GLU A 99 0.98 7.55 -22.21
C GLU A 99 0.53 8.69 -21.30
N LYS A 100 -0.74 9.11 -21.39
CA LYS A 100 -1.32 10.15 -20.53
C LYS A 100 -1.49 9.72 -19.08
N LEU A 101 -1.58 8.42 -18.82
CA LEU A 101 -1.70 7.90 -17.46
C LEU A 101 -0.52 7.04 -17.03
N ILE A 102 0.27 6.46 -17.96
CA ILE A 102 1.47 5.69 -17.58
C ILE A 102 2.44 6.59 -16.78
N GLY A 103 2.90 6.07 -15.64
CA GLY A 103 3.74 6.79 -14.69
C GLY A 103 2.97 7.76 -13.78
N ALA A 104 1.64 7.84 -13.87
CA ALA A 104 0.85 8.56 -12.89
C ALA A 104 1.04 7.93 -11.51
N GLN A 105 1.33 8.76 -10.51
CA GLN A 105 1.42 8.34 -9.11
C GLN A 105 0.06 7.93 -8.60
N VAL A 106 0.02 6.82 -7.86
CA VAL A 106 -1.17 6.30 -7.21
C VAL A 106 -1.02 6.47 -5.71
N SER A 107 -2.05 7.02 -5.10
CA SER A 107 -2.08 7.27 -3.66
C SER A 107 -3.42 6.83 -3.07
N LEU A 108 -3.39 6.56 -1.78
CA LEU A 108 -4.58 6.37 -0.96
C LEU A 108 -4.55 7.40 0.18
N GLY A 109 -5.62 8.18 0.33
CA GLY A 109 -5.73 9.24 1.32
C GLY A 109 -6.47 10.46 0.78
N PRO A 110 -6.64 11.51 1.60
CA PRO A 110 -7.35 12.72 1.20
C PRO A 110 -6.65 13.44 0.03
N PHE A 111 -7.47 14.06 -0.83
CA PHE A 111 -7.02 14.88 -1.95
C PHE A 111 -7.66 16.29 -1.86
N PRO A 112 -6.94 17.37 -2.20
CA PRO A 112 -5.51 17.40 -2.53
C PRO A 112 -4.65 17.05 -1.32
N PRO A 113 -3.47 16.41 -1.50
CA PRO A 113 -2.52 16.32 -0.41
C PRO A 113 -2.13 17.74 0.01
N PRO A 114 -1.96 18.01 1.31
CA PRO A 114 -1.45 19.30 1.76
C PRO A 114 -0.03 19.53 1.23
N GLN A 115 0.40 20.78 1.22
CA GLN A 115 1.76 21.15 0.81
C GLN A 115 2.83 20.37 1.57
N ASP A 116 2.56 20.07 2.84
CA ASP A 116 3.37 19.19 3.66
C ASP A 116 2.69 17.81 3.78
N ALA A 117 3.06 16.88 2.91
CA ALA A 117 2.59 15.49 2.95
C ALA A 117 3.10 14.70 4.18
N GLN A 118 3.92 15.31 5.04
CA GLN A 118 4.31 14.79 6.36
C GLN A 118 3.62 15.52 7.52
N ALA A 119 2.73 16.48 7.23
CA ALA A 119 1.96 17.13 8.27
C ALA A 119 1.17 16.07 9.06
N PRO A 120 1.22 16.09 10.40
CA PRO A 120 0.51 15.12 11.23
C PRO A 120 -0.99 15.01 10.91
N SER A 121 -1.63 16.10 10.49
CA SER A 121 -3.03 16.12 10.04
C SER A 121 -3.24 15.20 8.83
N TYR A 122 -2.39 15.31 7.80
CA TYR A 122 -2.48 14.45 6.62
C TYR A 122 -2.23 12.98 6.95
N ILE A 123 -1.17 12.71 7.71
CA ILE A 123 -0.81 11.35 8.10
C ILE A 123 -1.98 10.70 8.84
N SER A 124 -2.65 11.44 9.73
CA SER A 124 -3.79 10.91 10.50
C SER A 124 -4.96 10.48 9.63
N GLU A 125 -5.11 11.08 8.44
CA GLU A 125 -6.15 10.80 7.45
C GLU A 125 -5.77 9.70 6.44
N LEU A 126 -4.52 9.21 6.45
CA LEU A 126 -4.13 8.09 5.59
C LEU A 126 -4.88 6.80 5.98
N PRO A 127 -5.13 5.91 4.99
CA PRO A 127 -5.74 4.61 5.22
C PRO A 127 -4.97 3.73 6.20
N THR A 128 -5.70 2.87 6.90
CA THR A 128 -5.19 1.78 7.72
C THR A 128 -5.77 0.44 7.26
N PHE A 129 -5.16 -0.68 7.64
CA PHE A 129 -5.84 -1.99 7.63
C PHE A 129 -6.60 -2.13 8.94
N GLU A 130 -7.91 -1.89 8.90
CA GLU A 130 -8.76 -1.87 10.07
C GLU A 130 -9.40 -3.25 10.30
N SER A 131 -9.17 -3.77 11.50
CA SER A 131 -9.80 -4.99 12.03
C SER A 131 -10.39 -4.80 13.42
N ARG A 132 -9.98 -3.74 14.15
CA ARG A 132 -10.32 -3.49 15.55
C ARG A 132 -10.20 -4.70 16.47
N ASN A 133 -9.05 -5.37 16.50
CA ASN A 133 -8.84 -6.57 17.31
C ASN A 133 -9.91 -7.64 17.01
N ASN A 134 -10.18 -7.89 15.73
CA ASN A 134 -11.20 -8.82 15.23
C ASN A 134 -12.68 -8.41 15.42
N ILE A 135 -13.00 -7.13 15.63
CA ILE A 135 -14.39 -6.66 15.71
C ILE A 135 -14.97 -6.35 14.32
N THR A 136 -14.24 -5.60 13.50
CA THR A 136 -14.70 -5.16 12.16
C THR A 136 -14.08 -5.99 11.03
N GLY A 137 -13.31 -7.01 11.40
CA GLY A 137 -12.50 -7.82 10.52
C GLY A 137 -11.92 -9.02 11.29
N SER A 138 -10.88 -9.65 10.77
CA SER A 138 -10.17 -10.72 11.48
C SER A 138 -8.69 -10.74 11.10
N ASP A 139 -7.83 -10.49 12.08
CA ASP A 139 -6.37 -10.53 11.96
C ASP A 139 -5.89 -11.95 11.61
N ASP A 140 -6.56 -12.97 12.16
CA ASP A 140 -6.26 -14.38 11.93
C ASP A 140 -6.48 -14.79 10.47
N THR A 141 -7.58 -14.31 9.88
CA THR A 141 -7.95 -14.58 8.48
C THR A 141 -7.47 -13.49 7.52
N MET A 142 -6.75 -12.49 8.03
CA MET A 142 -6.33 -11.30 7.29
C MET A 142 -7.49 -10.53 6.65
N ALA A 143 -8.68 -10.59 7.24
CA ALA A 143 -9.86 -9.88 6.78
C ALA A 143 -9.86 -8.44 7.29
N PHE A 144 -9.32 -7.52 6.49
CA PHE A 144 -9.22 -6.11 6.85
C PHE A 144 -10.10 -5.24 5.95
N VAL A 145 -10.62 -4.17 6.53
CA VAL A 145 -11.16 -3.03 5.79
C VAL A 145 -10.04 -2.01 5.58
N ILE A 146 -9.84 -1.53 4.35
CA ILE A 146 -8.99 -0.36 4.11
C ILE A 146 -9.84 0.90 4.35
N ASP A 147 -9.55 1.63 5.42
CA ASP A 147 -10.32 2.81 5.84
C ASP A 147 -9.41 3.99 6.27
N PRO A 148 -9.64 5.23 5.78
CA PRO A 148 -10.55 5.58 4.69
C PRO A 148 -10.08 5.04 3.33
N PHE A 149 -10.97 5.03 2.33
CA PHE A 149 -10.57 4.73 0.95
C PHE A 149 -10.87 5.87 0.00
N HIS A 150 -9.83 6.63 -0.27
CA HIS A 150 -9.84 7.66 -1.27
C HIS A 150 -8.62 7.42 -2.16
N LEU A 151 -8.86 6.88 -3.34
CA LEU A 151 -7.83 6.61 -4.33
C LEU A 151 -7.69 7.81 -5.25
N TYR A 152 -6.46 8.21 -5.56
CA TYR A 152 -6.23 9.18 -6.61
C TYR A 152 -5.03 8.82 -7.48
N LEU A 153 -5.14 9.18 -8.77
CA LEU A 153 -4.10 9.09 -9.77
C LEU A 153 -3.66 10.51 -10.13
N LYS A 154 -2.36 10.80 -10.08
CA LYS A 154 -1.82 12.13 -10.41
C LYS A 154 -0.68 12.01 -11.42
N LYS A 155 -0.80 12.72 -12.54
CA LYS A 155 0.27 12.88 -13.53
C LYS A 155 0.55 14.37 -13.74
N GLU A 156 1.53 14.89 -13.01
CA GLU A 156 1.83 16.34 -12.95
C GLU A 156 2.13 16.96 -14.31
N GLU A 157 2.94 16.28 -15.14
CA GLU A 157 3.35 16.75 -16.47
C GLU A 157 2.16 16.98 -17.42
N GLU A 158 1.07 16.27 -17.20
CA GLU A 158 -0.16 16.34 -18.01
C GLU A 158 -1.29 17.08 -17.26
N ASP A 159 -1.05 17.49 -16.02
CA ASP A 159 -2.04 18.09 -15.10
C ASP A 159 -3.33 17.24 -14.98
N ILE A 160 -3.17 15.92 -15.06
CA ILE A 160 -4.25 14.95 -14.90
C ILE A 160 -4.34 14.52 -13.44
N ILE A 161 -5.53 14.69 -12.86
CA ILE A 161 -5.88 14.21 -11.53
C ILE A 161 -7.21 13.50 -11.61
N ILE A 162 -7.22 12.22 -11.25
CA ILE A 162 -8.43 11.40 -11.12
C ILE A 162 -8.57 11.05 -9.64
N THR A 163 -9.72 11.34 -9.03
CA THR A 163 -10.01 10.95 -7.65
C THR A 163 -11.25 10.06 -7.59
N ALA A 164 -11.23 9.12 -6.65
CA ALA A 164 -12.31 8.18 -6.43
C ALA A 164 -12.40 7.85 -4.92
N LYS A 165 -13.41 8.41 -4.27
CA LYS A 165 -13.74 8.15 -2.86
C LYS A 165 -14.79 7.07 -2.78
N ASP A 166 -14.58 6.10 -1.89
CA ASP A 166 -15.57 5.07 -1.59
C ASP A 166 -16.05 5.24 -0.14
N ASP A 167 -17.36 5.41 0.03
CA ASP A 167 -17.97 5.63 1.34
C ASP A 167 -18.39 4.29 1.92
N LEU A 168 -17.90 3.96 3.12
CA LEU A 168 -18.24 2.71 3.81
C LEU A 168 -19.76 2.55 3.93
N ASN A 169 -20.43 3.61 4.39
CA ASN A 169 -21.88 3.74 4.39
C ASN A 169 -22.31 4.92 3.49
N PRO A 170 -22.84 4.67 2.27
CA PRO A 170 -23.32 5.75 1.41
C PRO A 170 -24.49 6.56 1.98
N ALA A 171 -25.27 6.00 2.89
CA ALA A 171 -26.35 6.72 3.56
C ALA A 171 -25.81 7.70 4.62
N GLU A 172 -24.64 7.41 5.19
CA GLU A 172 -23.95 8.25 6.18
C GLU A 172 -22.44 8.30 5.89
N PRO A 173 -21.99 9.06 4.86
CA PRO A 173 -20.61 9.00 4.35
C PRO A 173 -19.49 9.29 5.36
N ASP A 174 -19.81 10.04 6.43
CA ASP A 174 -18.85 10.39 7.47
C ASP A 174 -18.87 9.41 8.67
N GLN A 175 -19.78 8.44 8.65
CA GLN A 175 -19.90 7.42 9.68
C GLN A 175 -18.62 6.61 9.74
N LYS A 176 -18.03 6.56 10.93
CA LYS A 176 -16.80 5.81 11.17
C LYS A 176 -17.12 4.33 11.28
N ILE A 177 -16.21 3.47 10.83
CA ILE A 177 -16.43 2.01 10.80
C ILE A 177 -16.89 1.41 12.15
N TRP A 178 -16.47 1.97 13.28
CA TRP A 178 -16.88 1.51 14.62
C TRP A 178 -18.26 1.97 15.08
N GLN A 179 -18.87 2.87 14.33
CA GLN A 179 -20.25 3.27 14.51
C GLN A 179 -21.19 2.39 13.67
N ILE A 180 -20.65 1.56 12.78
CA ILE A 180 -21.40 0.64 11.93
C ILE A 180 -21.56 -0.68 12.68
N LEU A 181 -22.80 -0.99 13.08
CA LEU A 181 -23.10 -2.21 13.83
C LEU A 181 -23.41 -3.38 12.91
N GLU A 182 -23.94 -3.11 11.72
CA GLU A 182 -24.30 -4.09 10.69
C GLU A 182 -23.10 -4.39 9.77
N PRO A 183 -22.48 -5.59 9.86
CA PRO A 183 -21.32 -5.92 9.03
C PRO A 183 -21.61 -5.93 7.54
N GLU A 184 -22.87 -6.08 7.12
CA GLU A 184 -23.28 -6.08 5.72
C GLU A 184 -22.98 -4.73 5.03
N ILE A 185 -22.92 -3.64 5.78
CA ILE A 185 -22.65 -2.29 5.25
C ILE A 185 -21.19 -2.19 4.79
N TYR A 186 -20.24 -2.60 5.63
CA TYR A 186 -18.81 -2.57 5.29
C TYR A 186 -18.27 -3.88 4.72
N GLY A 187 -19.08 -4.96 4.68
CA GLY A 187 -18.64 -6.29 4.27
C GLY A 187 -18.09 -6.34 2.86
N ARG A 188 -18.59 -5.49 1.95
CA ARG A 188 -18.05 -5.31 0.58
C ARG A 188 -16.60 -4.82 0.55
N ARG A 189 -16.11 -4.24 1.65
CA ARG A 189 -14.76 -3.68 1.82
C ARG A 189 -13.80 -4.61 2.56
N LEU A 190 -14.29 -5.75 3.03
CA LEU A 190 -13.43 -6.82 3.51
C LEU A 190 -12.65 -7.45 2.37
N THR A 191 -11.61 -8.17 2.74
CA THR A 191 -10.79 -8.91 1.79
C THR A 191 -11.58 -10.00 1.13
N THR A 192 -11.45 -10.12 -0.19
CA THR A 192 -12.13 -11.15 -0.98
C THR A 192 -11.36 -12.46 -1.04
N SER A 193 -10.05 -12.42 -0.81
CA SER A 193 -9.22 -13.62 -0.75
C SER A 193 -7.91 -13.39 0.01
N LEU A 194 -7.42 -14.47 0.63
CA LEU A 194 -6.08 -14.61 1.17
C LEU A 194 -5.41 -15.80 0.47
N GLU A 195 -4.29 -15.56 -0.21
CA GLU A 195 -3.46 -16.60 -0.81
C GLU A 195 -2.14 -16.70 -0.02
N GLN A 196 -1.84 -17.89 0.49
CA GLN A 196 -0.55 -18.19 1.10
C GLN A 196 0.43 -18.63 0.00
N ASN A 197 1.68 -18.15 0.05
CA ASN A 197 2.73 -18.50 -0.91
C ASN A 197 2.41 -18.16 -2.38
N SER A 198 1.89 -16.95 -2.60
CA SER A 198 1.49 -16.51 -3.93
C SER A 198 2.68 -16.40 -4.88
N GLN A 199 2.60 -17.09 -6.03
CA GLN A 199 3.60 -17.00 -7.10
C GLN A 199 3.62 -15.61 -7.74
N GLU A 200 2.49 -14.90 -7.71
CA GLU A 200 2.40 -13.53 -8.20
C GLU A 200 3.24 -12.59 -7.31
N VAL A 201 3.13 -12.74 -5.99
CA VAL A 201 3.93 -12.00 -5.01
C VAL A 201 5.41 -12.31 -5.20
N ALA A 202 5.78 -13.60 -5.23
CA ALA A 202 7.17 -14.04 -5.40
C ALA A 202 7.85 -13.38 -6.62
N ARG A 203 7.14 -13.32 -7.76
CA ARG A 203 7.61 -12.63 -8.97
C ARG A 203 7.70 -11.12 -8.80
N ALA A 204 6.71 -10.51 -8.14
CA ALA A 204 6.67 -9.06 -7.95
C ALA A 204 7.82 -8.54 -7.09
N ILE A 205 8.14 -9.24 -5.99
CA ILE A 205 9.27 -8.87 -5.11
C ILE A 205 10.60 -9.53 -5.51
N ASN A 206 10.58 -10.42 -6.52
CA ASN A 206 11.72 -11.22 -6.98
C ASN A 206 12.36 -12.07 -5.85
N VAL A 207 11.52 -12.73 -5.06
CA VAL A 207 11.95 -13.66 -4.01
C VAL A 207 11.18 -14.96 -4.17
N PHE A 208 11.89 -16.05 -4.51
CA PHE A 208 11.29 -17.38 -4.72
C PHE A 208 11.65 -18.38 -3.62
N ASP A 209 12.72 -18.10 -2.87
CA ASP A 209 13.13 -18.85 -1.69
C ASP A 209 13.06 -17.93 -0.46
N TYR A 210 11.92 -17.94 0.23
CA TYR A 210 11.70 -17.09 1.41
C TYR A 210 12.64 -17.47 2.57
N TYR A 211 12.95 -18.76 2.71
CA TYR A 211 13.86 -19.23 3.75
C TYR A 211 15.29 -18.77 3.49
N GLY A 212 15.78 -18.94 2.26
CA GLY A 212 17.07 -18.41 1.82
C GLY A 212 17.16 -16.89 1.98
N TYR A 213 16.11 -16.16 1.61
CA TYR A 213 16.01 -14.71 1.77
C TYR A 213 16.23 -14.27 3.24
N PHE A 214 15.51 -14.86 4.18
CA PHE A 214 15.67 -14.52 5.61
C PHE A 214 16.94 -15.13 6.23
N TYR A 215 17.47 -16.22 5.69
CA TYR A 215 18.80 -16.72 6.06
C TYR A 215 19.89 -15.70 5.71
N ASP A 216 19.90 -15.19 4.47
CA ASP A 216 20.83 -14.15 4.03
C ASP A 216 20.64 -12.87 4.85
N ARG A 217 19.39 -12.50 5.19
CA ARG A 217 19.11 -11.37 6.08
C ARG A 217 19.77 -11.53 7.45
N ARG A 218 19.61 -12.69 8.10
CA ARG A 218 20.25 -12.96 9.40
C ARG A 218 21.77 -12.92 9.30
N ARG A 219 22.35 -13.43 8.21
CA ARG A 219 23.80 -13.35 7.96
C ARG A 219 24.27 -11.91 7.83
N PHE A 220 23.54 -11.09 7.07
CA PHE A 220 23.82 -9.65 6.93
C PHE A 220 23.82 -8.96 8.29
N LEU A 221 22.75 -9.11 9.09
CA LEU A 221 22.67 -8.50 10.42
C LEU A 221 23.82 -8.94 11.34
N LYS A 222 24.15 -10.24 11.36
CA LYS A 222 25.30 -10.77 12.12
C LYS A 222 26.62 -10.14 11.67
N SER A 223 26.82 -9.95 10.36
CA SER A 223 28.04 -9.34 9.84
C SER A 223 28.18 -7.86 10.24
N LYS A 224 27.09 -7.08 10.19
CA LYS A 224 27.07 -5.67 10.62
C LYS A 224 27.36 -5.52 12.11
N ILE A 225 26.79 -6.39 12.94
CA ILE A 225 27.11 -6.44 14.38
C ILE A 225 28.61 -6.66 14.58
N GLN A 226 29.19 -7.66 13.94
CA GLN A 226 30.62 -7.99 14.06
C GLN A 226 31.54 -6.88 13.53
N GLU A 227 31.15 -6.20 12.46
CA GLU A 227 31.88 -5.05 11.91
C GLU A 227 31.93 -3.90 12.91
N LEU A 228 30.78 -3.50 13.44
CA LEU A 228 30.67 -2.41 14.42
C LEU A 228 31.36 -2.74 15.75
N GLU A 229 31.33 -3.99 16.21
CA GLU A 229 32.04 -4.44 17.40
C GLU A 229 33.58 -4.34 17.25
N LYS A 230 34.11 -4.51 16.03
CA LYS A 230 35.54 -4.38 15.74
C LYS A 230 36.02 -2.93 15.67
N LEU A 231 35.16 -1.99 15.28
CA LEU A 231 35.48 -0.57 15.10
C LEU A 231 35.63 0.22 16.43
N GLU A 232 35.93 -0.46 17.53
CA GLU A 232 35.89 0.00 18.92
C GLU A 232 34.52 0.46 19.45
N SER A 233 34.11 -0.19 20.54
CA SER A 233 32.81 -0.12 21.20
C SER A 233 32.58 1.11 22.10
N THR A 234 33.29 2.23 21.90
CA THR A 234 33.19 3.41 22.79
C THR A 234 32.22 4.47 22.29
N SER A 235 31.99 4.55 20.97
CA SER A 235 30.99 5.45 20.39
C SER A 235 29.58 5.04 20.84
N LYS A 236 28.86 5.96 21.50
CA LYS A 236 27.44 5.77 21.84
C LYS A 236 26.60 5.44 20.60
N ALA A 237 26.94 6.00 19.44
CA ALA A 237 26.25 5.75 18.19
C ALA A 237 26.41 4.28 17.74
N ASN A 238 27.64 3.75 17.76
CA ASN A 238 27.89 2.35 17.38
C ASN A 238 27.15 1.37 18.30
N LYS A 239 27.08 1.67 19.61
CA LYS A 239 26.29 0.87 20.56
C LYS A 239 24.81 0.84 20.21
N ILE A 240 24.23 1.99 19.87
CA ILE A 240 22.82 2.08 19.47
C ILE A 240 22.59 1.25 18.20
N GLU A 241 23.46 1.37 17.21
CA GLU A 241 23.32 0.65 15.94
C GLU A 241 23.49 -0.87 16.10
N ILE A 242 24.46 -1.32 16.92
CA ILE A 242 24.62 -2.73 17.28
C ILE A 242 23.33 -3.28 17.92
N GLU A 243 22.76 -2.57 18.89
CA GLU A 243 21.53 -3.03 19.55
C GLU A 243 20.34 -3.04 18.59
N GLN A 244 20.24 -2.08 17.66
CA GLN A 244 19.22 -2.13 16.60
C GLN A 244 19.34 -3.39 15.72
N TYR A 245 20.55 -3.74 15.26
CA TYR A 245 20.76 -4.97 14.50
C TYR A 245 20.47 -6.23 15.32
N LYS A 246 20.86 -6.26 16.60
CA LYS A 246 20.55 -7.37 17.51
C LYS A 246 19.06 -7.53 17.71
N SER A 247 18.32 -6.45 17.91
CA SER A 247 16.87 -6.48 18.06
C SER A 247 16.18 -7.03 16.82
N ARG A 248 16.58 -6.59 15.62
CA ARG A 248 16.06 -7.14 14.35
C ARG A 248 16.39 -8.62 14.19
N LEU A 249 17.65 -9.00 14.47
CA LEU A 249 18.09 -10.39 14.40
C LEU A 249 17.29 -11.28 15.37
N TYR A 250 17.07 -10.80 16.59
CA TYR A 250 16.25 -11.49 17.58
C TYR A 250 14.83 -11.72 17.06
N GLN A 251 14.18 -10.73 16.45
CA GLN A 251 12.84 -10.92 15.90
C GLN A 251 12.79 -12.01 14.83
N LEU A 252 13.77 -12.01 13.91
CA LEU A 252 13.87 -13.02 12.85
C LEU A 252 14.17 -14.42 13.38
N GLU A 253 14.92 -14.55 14.49
CA GLU A 253 15.27 -15.83 15.09
C GLU A 253 14.16 -16.37 16.00
N PHE A 254 13.54 -15.50 16.81
CA PHE A 254 12.49 -15.88 17.77
C PHE A 254 11.17 -16.25 17.07
N TRP A 255 10.73 -15.42 16.11
CA TRP A 255 9.46 -15.66 15.43
C TRP A 255 9.55 -16.60 14.22
N GLY A 256 10.76 -16.74 13.66
CA GLY A 256 11.07 -17.73 12.62
C GLY A 256 10.03 -17.78 11.50
N ASP A 257 9.36 -18.92 11.37
CA ASP A 257 8.36 -19.18 10.33
C ASP A 257 7.21 -18.16 10.29
N ARG A 258 6.87 -17.55 11.43
CA ARG A 258 5.79 -16.54 11.48
C ARG A 258 6.12 -15.36 10.59
N VAL A 259 7.37 -14.87 10.59
CA VAL A 259 7.82 -13.76 9.73
C VAL A 259 7.94 -14.22 8.28
N ILE A 260 8.57 -15.38 8.07
CA ILE A 260 8.85 -15.94 6.74
C ILE A 260 7.54 -16.13 5.95
N ASN A 261 6.52 -16.67 6.59
CA ASN A 261 5.24 -16.95 5.94
C ASN A 261 4.51 -15.69 5.48
N LYS A 262 4.66 -14.55 6.18
CA LYS A 262 3.98 -13.29 5.78
C LYS A 262 4.53 -12.69 4.50
N LEU A 263 5.79 -12.96 4.17
CA LEU A 263 6.39 -12.49 2.91
C LEU A 263 5.67 -13.10 1.69
N GLY A 264 5.15 -14.33 1.80
CA GLY A 264 4.45 -15.00 0.70
C GLY A 264 2.96 -14.67 0.60
N PHE A 265 2.40 -13.86 1.50
CA PHE A 265 0.96 -13.62 1.54
C PHE A 265 0.53 -12.64 0.44
N LYS A 266 -0.66 -12.91 -0.11
CA LYS A 266 -1.40 -11.98 -0.96
C LYS A 266 -2.81 -11.83 -0.41
N THR A 267 -3.18 -10.62 -0.07
CA THR A 267 -4.53 -10.27 0.39
C THR A 267 -5.19 -9.39 -0.66
N SER A 268 -6.39 -9.74 -1.10
CA SER A 268 -7.07 -9.07 -2.22
C SER A 268 -8.37 -8.39 -1.82
N TRP A 269 -8.71 -7.31 -2.52
CA TRP A 269 -9.97 -6.57 -2.42
C TRP A 269 -10.55 -6.41 -3.83
N ASN A 270 -11.88 -6.48 -3.91
CA ASN A 270 -12.63 -6.23 -5.13
C ASN A 270 -13.99 -5.64 -4.77
N PHE A 271 -14.24 -4.40 -5.16
CA PHE A 271 -15.50 -3.70 -4.90
C PHE A 271 -15.71 -2.56 -5.89
N GLU A 272 -16.89 -1.96 -5.84
CA GLU A 272 -17.27 -0.83 -6.67
C GLU A 272 -17.29 0.46 -5.86
N ILE A 273 -16.68 1.52 -6.40
CA ILE A 273 -16.58 2.83 -5.77
C ILE A 273 -17.91 3.57 -5.89
N ASN A 274 -18.53 3.83 -4.73
CA ASN A 274 -19.87 4.43 -4.64
C ASN A 274 -19.89 5.93 -4.31
N GLY A 275 -18.79 6.50 -3.82
CA GLY A 275 -18.73 7.89 -3.37
C GLY A 275 -18.33 8.87 -4.48
N GLU A 276 -17.82 10.04 -4.08
CA GLU A 276 -17.42 11.11 -5.00
C GLU A 276 -16.29 10.68 -5.96
N LYS A 277 -16.44 11.03 -7.24
CA LYS A 277 -15.48 10.76 -8.32
C LYS A 277 -15.25 12.03 -9.13
N CYS A 278 -14.02 12.49 -9.22
CA CYS A 278 -13.68 13.77 -9.84
C CYS A 278 -12.50 13.63 -10.81
N LEU A 279 -12.46 14.55 -11.78
CA LEU A 279 -11.39 14.69 -12.77
C LEU A 279 -11.03 16.18 -12.87
N SER A 280 -9.75 16.54 -12.73
CA SER A 280 -9.29 17.95 -12.79
C SER A 280 -9.40 18.58 -14.18
N GLN A 281 -9.28 17.78 -15.24
CA GLN A 281 -9.26 18.25 -16.62
C GLN A 281 -10.44 17.75 -17.46
N SER A 282 -10.65 18.39 -18.60
CA SER A 282 -11.56 17.85 -19.62
C SER A 282 -11.03 16.49 -20.09
N CYS A 283 -11.91 15.51 -20.02
CA CYS A 283 -11.83 14.18 -20.64
C CYS A 283 -11.17 14.12 -22.03
N SER A 284 -11.18 15.21 -22.79
CA SER A 284 -10.52 15.29 -24.11
C SER A 284 -9.04 14.86 -24.10
N VAL A 285 -8.30 15.08 -23.01
CA VAL A 285 -6.88 14.71 -22.92
C VAL A 285 -6.67 13.19 -22.90
N LEU A 286 -7.64 12.43 -22.39
CA LEU A 286 -7.61 10.96 -22.38
C LEU A 286 -8.17 10.36 -23.68
N GLY A 287 -8.59 11.19 -24.64
CA GLY A 287 -9.21 10.75 -25.89
C GLY A 287 -10.66 10.29 -25.76
N GLY A 288 -11.38 10.70 -24.71
CA GLY A 288 -12.78 10.32 -24.49
C GLY A 288 -13.31 10.73 -23.13
N GLN A 289 -14.60 10.49 -22.86
CA GLN A 289 -15.29 10.92 -21.64
C GLN A 289 -15.41 9.81 -20.60
N ILE A 290 -14.97 10.10 -19.37
CA ILE A 290 -15.21 9.29 -18.19
C ILE A 290 -16.59 9.66 -17.61
N ASP A 291 -17.43 8.66 -17.31
CA ASP A 291 -18.68 8.87 -16.59
C ASP A 291 -18.48 8.72 -15.07
N THR A 292 -18.57 9.83 -14.36
CA THR A 292 -18.43 9.90 -12.89
C THR A 292 -19.72 9.57 -12.15
N ASN A 293 -20.85 9.38 -12.84
CA ASN A 293 -22.13 9.02 -12.20
C ASN A 293 -22.33 7.51 -12.08
N GLN A 294 -21.53 6.72 -12.81
CA GLN A 294 -21.53 5.27 -12.73
C GLN A 294 -20.53 4.77 -11.69
N LEU A 295 -20.76 3.55 -11.20
CA LEU A 295 -19.85 2.88 -10.28
C LEU A 295 -18.52 2.56 -10.97
N TRP A 296 -17.41 2.76 -10.25
CA TRP A 296 -16.08 2.45 -10.75
C TRP A 296 -15.54 1.20 -10.05
N PRO A 297 -15.43 0.05 -10.75
CA PRO A 297 -14.83 -1.15 -10.16
C PRO A 297 -13.35 -0.91 -9.83
N VAL A 298 -12.94 -1.35 -8.64
CA VAL A 298 -11.55 -1.39 -8.22
C VAL A 298 -11.20 -2.80 -7.74
N GLN A 299 -10.06 -3.27 -8.22
CA GLN A 299 -9.45 -4.52 -7.77
C GLN A 299 -8.04 -4.21 -7.33
N LEU A 300 -7.62 -4.69 -6.17
CA LEU A 300 -6.25 -4.52 -5.71
C LEU A 300 -5.85 -5.66 -4.78
N TRP A 301 -4.55 -5.85 -4.63
CA TRP A 301 -3.99 -6.72 -3.61
C TRP A 301 -2.74 -6.09 -2.99
N PHE A 302 -2.51 -6.43 -1.72
CA PHE A 302 -1.30 -6.15 -0.98
C PHE A 302 -0.63 -7.47 -0.58
N GLY A 303 0.69 -7.54 -0.68
CA GLY A 303 1.42 -8.76 -0.39
C GLY A 303 2.92 -8.52 -0.36
N GLY A 304 3.71 -9.58 -0.21
CA GLY A 304 5.16 -9.42 -0.23
C GLY A 304 5.70 -8.61 0.95
N TRP A 305 4.95 -8.53 2.06
CA TRP A 305 5.31 -7.66 3.16
C TRP A 305 6.41 -8.28 4.02
N ASP A 306 7.57 -7.63 4.01
CA ASP A 306 8.73 -7.97 4.83
C ASP A 306 8.61 -7.25 6.17
N GLY A 307 8.31 -7.99 7.25
CA GLY A 307 8.19 -7.43 8.60
C GLY A 307 9.50 -6.86 9.17
N ASP A 308 10.66 -7.27 8.66
CA ASP A 308 11.95 -6.67 9.05
C ASP A 308 12.20 -5.35 8.32
N LEU A 309 11.81 -5.22 7.05
CA LEU A 309 11.97 -3.97 6.29
C LEU A 309 10.77 -3.03 6.38
N LEU A 310 9.60 -3.52 6.80
CA LEU A 310 8.31 -2.83 6.80
C LEU A 310 7.86 -2.37 5.40
N VAL A 311 8.32 -3.07 4.38
CA VAL A 311 8.07 -2.80 2.96
C VAL A 311 7.27 -3.95 2.38
N GLY A 312 6.27 -3.65 1.56
CA GLY A 312 5.55 -4.64 0.78
C GLY A 312 5.37 -4.21 -0.66
N TYR A 313 4.63 -5.02 -1.42
CA TYR A 313 4.27 -4.74 -2.80
C TYR A 313 2.75 -4.73 -2.97
N MET A 314 2.27 -3.84 -3.83
CA MET A 314 0.86 -3.82 -4.20
C MET A 314 0.67 -3.79 -5.72
N ARG A 315 -0.48 -4.28 -6.15
CA ARG A 315 -0.96 -4.16 -7.52
C ARG A 315 -2.46 -3.98 -7.50
N GLY A 316 -2.98 -3.24 -8.47
CA GLY A 316 -4.41 -3.14 -8.66
C GLY A 316 -4.77 -2.48 -9.97
N SER A 317 -6.06 -2.21 -10.11
CA SER A 317 -6.65 -1.56 -11.25
C SER A 317 -7.87 -0.74 -10.84
N LEU A 318 -8.01 0.44 -11.43
CA LEU A 318 -9.23 1.26 -11.37
C LEU A 318 -9.88 1.24 -12.75
N SER A 319 -11.14 0.80 -12.83
CA SER A 319 -11.91 0.76 -14.07
C SER A 319 -12.95 1.87 -14.09
N MET A 320 -12.84 2.76 -15.06
CA MET A 320 -13.68 3.95 -15.20
C MET A 320 -14.57 3.77 -16.44
N PRO A 321 -15.91 3.82 -16.32
CA PRO A 321 -16.81 3.85 -17.46
C PRO A 321 -16.42 4.96 -18.43
N PHE A 322 -16.21 4.62 -19.70
CA PHE A 322 -15.53 5.48 -20.66
C PHE A 322 -16.15 5.42 -22.06
N THR A 323 -16.31 6.59 -22.67
CA THR A 323 -16.76 6.76 -24.06
C THR A 323 -15.67 7.44 -24.87
N PRO A 324 -14.95 6.71 -25.76
CA PRO A 324 -13.98 7.31 -26.67
C PRO A 324 -14.57 8.47 -27.46
N ASN A 325 -13.77 9.51 -27.69
CA ASN A 325 -14.11 10.53 -28.68
C ASN A 325 -14.24 9.84 -30.04
N THR A 326 -15.29 10.16 -30.78
CA THR A 326 -15.42 9.64 -32.14
C THR A 326 -14.30 10.27 -32.97
N VAL A 327 -13.36 9.47 -33.45
CA VAL A 327 -12.41 9.91 -34.45
C VAL A 327 -13.24 10.21 -35.72
N CYS A 328 -13.37 11.49 -36.06
CA CYS A 328 -14.02 11.91 -37.31
C CYS A 328 -13.21 11.47 -38.54
#